data_AF-A0A7W0QLU8-F1
#
_entry.id   AF-A0A7W0QLU8-F1
#
_cell.length_a   1.000
_cell.length_b   1.000
_cell.length_c   1.000
_cell.angle_alpha   90.00
_cell.angle_beta   90.00
_cell.angle_gamma   90.00
#
_symmetry.space_group_name_H-M   'P 1'
#
loop_
_entity.id
_entity.type
_entity.pdbx_description
1 polymer ?
#
loop_
_entity_poly.entity_id
_entity_poly.type
_entity_poly.pdbx_seq_one_letter_code
_entity_poly.pdbx_strand_id
1 'polypeptide(L)'
;MKLVTFGDEMRVGILEGDEIAVLDVPIMREYFERGGADETGERMSLAETRLRTPIIPKKLLHTAGNFREHEEESKQVGWSHEIAPWIVFFQNVDAIVGPDEPVVYPEHLTEELDYELELAVVIKKAGKWFS
;
A
#
# COMPACT_ATOMS: atom_id res chain seq x y z
N MET A 1 -5.64 -14.49 -6.81
CA MET A 1 -5.59 -13.32 -7.71
C MET A 1 -4.71 -12.26 -7.08
N LYS A 2 -3.71 -11.75 -7.81
CA LYS A 2 -2.82 -10.66 -7.37
C LYS A 2 -3.01 -9.48 -8.31
N LEU A 3 -3.58 -8.37 -7.82
CA LEU A 3 -3.79 -7.17 -8.63
C LEU A 3 -2.55 -6.29 -8.58
N VAL A 4 -2.19 -5.70 -9.72
CA VAL A 4 -1.02 -4.82 -9.86
C VAL A 4 -1.37 -3.56 -10.65
N THR A 5 -0.62 -2.50 -10.37
CA THR A 5 -0.54 -1.30 -11.22
C THR A 5 0.86 -1.28 -11.82
N PHE A 6 0.99 -1.07 -13.13
CA PHE A 6 2.26 -1.26 -13.84
C PHE A 6 2.45 -0.29 -15.01
N GLY A 7 3.71 -0.14 -15.44
CA GLY A 7 4.11 0.74 -16.54
C GLY A 7 4.00 2.24 -16.21
N ASP A 8 4.46 3.08 -17.13
CA ASP A 8 4.43 4.54 -16.94
C ASP A 8 3.03 5.13 -17.04
N GLU A 9 2.14 4.47 -17.79
CA GLU A 9 0.72 4.82 -17.88
C GLU A 9 -0.11 4.33 -16.68
N MET A 10 0.51 3.64 -15.70
CA MET A 10 -0.15 3.12 -14.50
C MET A 10 -1.37 2.24 -14.81
N ARG A 11 -1.23 1.32 -15.77
CA ARG A 11 -2.28 0.38 -16.17
C ARG A 11 -2.53 -0.64 -15.06
N VAL A 12 -3.74 -1.21 -15.04
CA VAL A 12 -4.17 -2.20 -14.03
C VAL A 12 -4.15 -3.60 -14.62
N GLY A 13 -3.70 -4.58 -13.84
CA GLY A 13 -3.65 -5.97 -14.30
C GLY A 13 -3.68 -7.00 -13.18
N ILE A 14 -3.75 -8.27 -13.57
CA ILE A 14 -3.59 -9.44 -12.69
C ILE A 14 -2.23 -10.07 -12.95
N LEU A 15 -1.41 -10.20 -11.91
CA LEU A 15 -0.12 -10.88 -11.99
C LEU A 15 -0.31 -12.40 -11.88
N GLU A 16 0.11 -13.11 -12.92
CA GLU A 16 0.02 -14.56 -13.10
C GLU A 16 1.40 -15.13 -13.46
N GLY A 17 2.15 -15.57 -12.45
CA GLY A 17 3.54 -15.98 -12.66
C GLY A 17 4.43 -14.79 -13.01
N ASP A 18 4.99 -14.81 -14.22
CA ASP A 18 5.85 -13.78 -14.80
C ASP A 18 5.15 -12.90 -15.84
N GLU A 19 3.83 -13.03 -15.98
CA GLU A 19 3.00 -12.28 -16.91
C GLU A 19 1.92 -11.48 -16.18
N ILE A 20 1.50 -10.37 -16.79
CA ILE A 20 0.41 -9.53 -16.32
C ILE A 20 -0.73 -9.57 -17.35
N ALA A 21 -1.89 -10.06 -16.93
CA ALA A 21 -3.14 -9.94 -17.69
C ALA A 21 -3.71 -8.52 -17.52
N VAL A 22 -3.79 -7.77 -18.62
CA VAL A 22 -4.24 -6.37 -18.59
C VAL A 22 -5.76 -6.30 -18.43
N LEU A 23 -6.21 -5.43 -17.52
CA LEU A 23 -7.63 -5.22 -17.24
C LEU A 23 -8.16 -3.95 -17.92
N ASP A 24 -9.39 -3.99 -18.41
CA ASP A 24 -10.09 -2.85 -19.03
C ASP A 24 -10.61 -1.88 -17.96
N VAL A 25 -9.69 -1.24 -17.26
CA VAL A 25 -10.00 -0.23 -16.25
C VAL A 25 -8.87 0.81 -16.13
N PRO A 26 -9.21 2.12 -16.08
CA PRO A 26 -8.20 3.16 -16.05
C PRO A 26 -7.28 3.12 -14.83
N ILE A 27 -7.82 2.88 -13.63
CA ILE A 27 -7.08 2.91 -12.36
C ILE A 27 -7.61 1.90 -11.36
N MET A 28 -6.75 1.45 -10.43
CA MET A 28 -7.09 0.42 -9.43
C MET A 28 -8.29 0.80 -8.55
N ARG A 29 -8.45 2.09 -8.22
CA ARG A 29 -9.61 2.53 -7.43
C ARG A 29 -10.93 2.27 -8.16
N GLU A 30 -10.95 2.49 -9.47
CA GLU A 30 -12.14 2.28 -10.29
C GLU A 30 -12.46 0.78 -10.45
N TYR A 31 -11.45 -0.09 -10.48
CA TYR A 31 -11.65 -1.55 -10.42
C TYR A 31 -12.50 -1.94 -9.21
N PHE A 32 -12.16 -1.42 -8.02
CA PHE A 32 -12.94 -1.70 -6.81
C PHE A 32 -14.32 -1.03 -6.80
N GLU A 33 -14.43 0.19 -7.32
CA GLU A 33 -15.71 0.91 -7.42
C GLU A 33 -16.70 0.21 -8.36
N ARG A 34 -16.22 -0.39 -9.47
CA ARG A 34 -17.00 -1.21 -10.41
C ARG A 34 -17.25 -2.63 -9.91
N GLY A 35 -16.48 -3.10 -8.94
CA GLY A 35 -16.53 -4.48 -8.43
C GLY A 35 -15.77 -5.49 -9.30
N GLY A 36 -14.90 -5.02 -10.18
CA GLY A 36 -14.13 -5.80 -11.13
C GLY A 36 -13.92 -5.07 -12.46
N ALA A 37 -13.18 -5.71 -13.36
CA ALA A 37 -13.03 -5.35 -14.75
C ALA A 37 -12.73 -6.62 -15.56
N ASP A 38 -13.10 -6.61 -16.83
CA ASP A 38 -12.77 -7.70 -17.75
C ASP A 38 -11.32 -7.58 -18.22
N GLU A 39 -10.73 -8.70 -18.65
CA GLU A 39 -9.43 -8.68 -19.32
C GLU A 39 -9.56 -8.12 -20.73
N THR A 40 -8.56 -7.37 -21.18
CA THR A 40 -8.50 -6.86 -22.57
C THR A 40 -8.06 -7.94 -23.57
N GLY A 41 -7.52 -9.06 -23.08
CA GLY A 41 -6.81 -10.07 -23.87
C GLY A 41 -5.33 -9.75 -24.09
N GLU A 42 -4.86 -8.55 -23.72
CA GLU A 42 -3.43 -8.22 -23.71
C GLU A 42 -2.71 -8.92 -22.56
N ARG A 43 -1.45 -9.27 -22.81
CA ARG A 43 -0.50 -9.76 -21.81
C ARG A 43 0.78 -8.94 -21.88
N MET A 44 1.40 -8.72 -20.72
CA MET A 44 2.68 -8.02 -20.59
C MET A 44 3.61 -8.84 -19.70
N SER A 45 4.83 -9.10 -20.17
CA SER A 45 5.85 -9.71 -19.35
C SER A 45 6.22 -8.81 -18.18
N LEU A 46 6.27 -9.36 -16.97
CA LEU A 46 6.71 -8.64 -15.78
C LEU A 46 8.15 -8.12 -15.93
N ALA A 47 8.99 -8.85 -16.66
CA ALA A 47 10.39 -8.46 -16.90
C ALA A 47 10.53 -7.26 -17.85
N GLU A 48 9.51 -6.97 -18.67
CA GLU A 48 9.50 -5.87 -19.64
C GLU A 48 8.79 -4.62 -19.12
N THR A 49 8.30 -4.65 -17.88
CA THR A 49 7.61 -3.53 -17.26
C THR A 49 8.07 -3.31 -15.83
N ARG A 50 7.45 -2.33 -15.17
CA ARG A 50 7.74 -1.99 -13.78
C ARG A 50 6.46 -1.89 -12.98
N LEU A 51 6.46 -2.50 -11.80
CA LEU A 51 5.37 -2.33 -10.84
C LEU A 51 5.41 -0.91 -10.27
N ARG A 52 4.23 -0.28 -10.20
CA ARG A 52 4.02 1.01 -9.56
C ARG A 52 3.30 0.80 -8.23
N THR A 53 3.02 1.88 -7.52
CA THR A 53 2.14 1.81 -6.35
C THR A 53 0.83 1.09 -6.72
N PRO A 54 0.41 0.04 -5.98
CA PRO A 54 -0.77 -0.73 -6.35
C PRO A 54 -2.05 0.11 -6.41
N ILE A 55 -2.17 1.14 -5.57
CA ILE A 55 -3.35 2.01 -5.52
C ILE A 55 -2.99 3.37 -4.93
N ILE A 56 -3.60 4.44 -5.46
CA ILE A 56 -3.64 5.75 -4.81
C ILE A 56 -5.01 5.88 -4.10
N PRO A 57 -5.08 5.69 -2.78
CA PRO A 57 -6.34 5.72 -2.05
C PRO A 57 -6.79 7.17 -1.76
N LYS A 58 -8.03 7.33 -1.27
CA LYS A 58 -8.51 8.64 -0.78
C LYS A 58 -8.02 8.95 0.64
N LYS A 59 -7.66 7.92 1.40
CA LYS A 59 -7.21 7.98 2.80
C LYS A 59 -6.19 6.87 3.01
N LEU A 60 -5.12 7.19 3.73
CA LEU A 60 -4.14 6.24 4.24
C LEU A 60 -4.15 6.36 5.77
N LEU A 61 -4.49 5.26 6.44
CA LEU A 61 -4.67 5.18 7.89
C LEU A 61 -3.70 4.15 8.43
N HIS A 62 -2.96 4.53 9.46
CA HIS A 62 -2.09 3.62 10.20
C HIS A 62 -2.69 3.31 11.56
N THR A 63 -2.23 2.19 12.12
CA THR A 63 -2.53 1.75 13.47
C THR A 63 -1.25 1.31 14.14
N ALA A 64 -0.98 1.75 15.38
CA ALA A 64 0.25 1.40 16.08
C ALA A 64 0.02 0.36 17.19
N GLY A 65 1.10 -0.31 17.61
CA GLY A 65 1.09 -1.21 18.77
C GLY A 65 0.38 -2.55 18.53
N ASN A 66 0.28 -3.00 17.28
CA ASN A 66 -0.51 -4.18 16.90
C ASN A 66 0.29 -5.49 16.77
N PHE A 67 1.59 -5.46 17.01
CA PHE A 67 2.45 -6.64 17.06
C PHE A 67 3.00 -6.85 18.47
N ARG A 68 3.00 -8.09 18.95
CA ARG A 68 3.45 -8.42 20.30
C ARG A 68 4.95 -8.16 20.45
N GLU A 69 5.71 -8.49 19.41
CA GLU A 69 7.14 -8.28 19.34
C GLU A 69 7.51 -6.79 19.46
N HIS A 70 6.73 -5.92 18.82
CA HIS A 70 6.90 -4.47 18.91
C HIS A 70 6.60 -3.94 20.32
N GLU A 71 5.66 -4.54 21.06
CA GLU A 71 5.42 -4.19 22.47
C GLU A 71 6.62 -4.53 23.35
N GLU A 72 7.26 -5.68 23.15
CA GLU A 72 8.48 -6.04 23.88
C GLU A 72 9.66 -5.12 23.56
N GLU A 73 9.85 -4.76 22.29
CA GLU A 73 10.85 -3.76 21.87
C GLU A 73 10.57 -2.40 22.51
N SER A 74 9.29 -2.01 22.55
CA SER A 74 8.88 -0.72 23.13
C SER A 74 9.27 -0.58 24.61
N LYS A 75 9.39 -1.67 25.37
CA LYS A 75 9.82 -1.65 26.79
C LYS A 75 11.28 -1.24 26.97
N GLN A 76 12.10 -1.33 25.93
CA GLN A 76 13.49 -0.88 25.97
C GLN A 76 13.60 0.63 25.75
N VAL A 77 12.57 1.22 25.15
CA VAL A 77 12.48 2.66 24.91
C VAL A 77 11.80 3.27 26.13
N GLY A 78 12.43 4.28 26.72
CA GLY A 78 11.93 4.93 27.94
C GLY A 78 10.72 5.83 27.68
N TRP A 79 9.62 5.27 27.15
CA TRP A 79 8.40 6.01 26.85
C TRP A 79 7.89 6.72 28.09
N SER A 80 7.47 7.97 27.92
CA SER A 80 6.89 8.77 29.01
C SER A 80 5.45 8.35 29.34
N HIS A 81 4.80 7.57 28.48
CA HIS A 81 3.39 7.18 28.57
C HIS A 81 3.17 5.77 28.00
N GLU A 82 2.12 5.09 28.45
CA GLU A 82 1.70 3.80 27.91
C GLU A 82 1.13 3.94 26.49
N ILE A 83 1.37 2.95 25.64
CA ILE A 83 0.83 2.89 24.28
C ILE A 83 -0.68 2.58 24.36
N ALA A 84 -1.51 3.51 23.89
CA ALA A 84 -2.95 3.29 23.85
C ALA A 84 -3.31 2.22 22.80
N PRO A 85 -4.27 1.31 23.05
CA PRO A 85 -4.57 0.20 22.14
C PRO A 85 -5.41 0.59 20.91
N TRP A 86 -5.70 1.88 20.70
CA TRP A 86 -6.52 2.40 19.60
C TRP A 86 -5.87 3.58 18.87
N ILE A 87 -4.54 3.59 18.80
CA ILE A 87 -3.83 4.64 18.06
C ILE A 87 -4.18 4.52 16.58
N VAL A 88 -4.78 5.58 16.04
CA VAL A 88 -5.03 5.75 14.61
C VAL A 88 -4.49 7.11 14.22
N PHE A 89 -3.66 7.14 13.17
CA PHE A 89 -3.13 8.37 12.62
C PHE A 89 -3.18 8.36 11.09
N PHE A 90 -3.03 9.54 10.52
CA PHE A 90 -3.11 9.77 9.08
C PHE A 90 -1.72 9.96 8.51
N GLN A 91 -1.49 9.36 7.35
CA GLN A 91 -0.35 9.68 6.49
C GLN A 91 -0.86 10.30 5.19
N ASN A 92 -0.11 11.26 4.63
CA ASN A 92 -0.45 11.80 3.33
C ASN A 92 -0.28 10.72 2.26
N VAL A 93 -1.23 10.62 1.33
CA VAL A 93 -1.16 9.69 0.20
C VAL A 93 0.00 10.00 -0.74
N ASP A 94 0.50 11.24 -0.73
CA ASP A 94 1.70 11.65 -1.47
C ASP A 94 2.99 10.95 -0.99
N ALA A 95 2.97 10.36 0.21
CA ALA A 95 4.11 9.61 0.75
C ALA A 95 4.24 8.19 0.15
N ILE A 96 3.25 7.74 -0.63
CA ILE A 96 3.25 6.39 -1.19
C ILE A 96 4.18 6.34 -2.40
N VAL A 97 5.14 5.42 -2.35
CA VAL A 97 6.06 5.10 -3.46
C VAL A 97 5.81 3.68 -3.97
N GLY A 98 6.26 3.39 -5.20
CA GLY A 98 6.23 2.05 -5.78
C GLY A 98 7.12 1.04 -5.04
N PRO A 99 6.90 -0.28 -5.23
CA PRO A 99 7.62 -1.32 -4.50
C PRO A 99 9.14 -1.31 -4.73
N ASP A 100 9.57 -0.86 -5.92
CA ASP A 100 10.97 -0.74 -6.30
C ASP A 100 11.42 0.74 -6.42
N GLU A 101 10.64 1.68 -5.90
CA GLU A 101 10.97 3.11 -5.89
C GLU A 101 11.79 3.48 -4.65
N PRO A 102 12.77 4.39 -4.78
CA PRO A 102 13.60 4.77 -3.64
C PRO A 102 12.81 5.60 -2.63
N VAL A 103 13.03 5.34 -1.34
CA VAL A 103 12.73 6.30 -0.28
C VAL A 103 13.90 7.28 -0.20
N VAL A 104 13.67 8.53 -0.63
CA VAL A 104 14.71 9.57 -0.62
C VAL A 104 14.93 10.07 0.80
N TYR A 105 16.16 9.93 1.31
CA TYR A 105 16.52 10.38 2.65
C TYR A 105 16.40 11.90 2.78
N PRO A 106 15.57 12.45 3.68
CA PRO A 106 15.37 13.88 3.79
C PRO A 106 16.40 14.50 4.73
N GLU A 107 17.61 14.73 4.21
CA GLU A 107 18.79 15.22 4.98
C GLU A 107 18.54 16.48 5.83
N HIS A 108 17.56 17.30 5.45
CA HIS A 108 17.20 18.55 6.14
C HIS A 108 16.11 18.38 7.21
N LEU A 109 15.49 17.19 7.33
CA LEU A 109 14.36 16.94 8.24
C LEU A 109 14.69 15.99 9.39
N THR A 110 15.57 15.01 9.19
CA THR A 110 15.85 13.99 10.20
C THR A 110 17.27 13.46 10.09
N GLU A 111 17.80 13.00 11.22
CA GLU A 111 19.00 12.15 11.32
C GLU A 111 18.64 10.69 11.69
N GLU A 112 17.37 10.44 12.03
CA GLU A 112 16.85 9.18 12.59
C GLU A 112 15.75 8.64 11.67
N LEU A 113 16.09 8.28 10.43
CA LEU A 113 15.16 7.58 9.54
C LEU A 113 15.06 6.12 9.96
N ASP A 114 13.84 5.64 10.18
CA ASP A 114 13.55 4.27 10.60
C ASP A 114 12.55 3.59 9.64
N TYR A 115 12.43 2.27 9.75
CA TYR A 115 11.53 1.45 8.95
C TYR A 115 10.49 0.73 9.81
N GLU A 116 9.27 0.63 9.29
CA GLU A 116 8.23 -0.24 9.86
C GLU A 116 7.71 -1.19 8.78
N LEU A 117 7.75 -2.49 9.07
CA LEU A 117 7.17 -3.53 8.22
C LEU A 117 5.72 -3.77 8.64
N GLU A 118 4.78 -3.30 7.83
CA GLU A 118 3.35 -3.37 8.14
C GLU A 118 2.55 -4.25 7.16
N LEU A 119 1.39 -4.73 7.61
CA LEU A 119 0.35 -5.29 6.75
C LEU A 119 -0.63 -4.20 6.32
N ALA A 120 -0.65 -3.88 5.03
CA ALA A 120 -1.64 -2.97 4.46
C ALA A 120 -2.95 -3.70 4.09
N VAL A 121 -4.08 -3.15 4.51
CA VAL A 121 -5.42 -3.64 4.15
C VAL A 121 -6.15 -2.62 3.27
N VAL A 122 -6.52 -3.02 2.06
CA VAL A 122 -7.29 -2.17 1.13
C VAL A 122 -8.79 -2.42 1.30
N ILE A 123 -9.51 -1.39 1.74
CA ILE A 123 -10.97 -1.46 1.94
C ILE A 123 -11.71 -1.18 0.64
N LYS A 124 -12.26 -2.23 0.02
CA LYS A 124 -12.90 -2.15 -1.30
C LYS A 124 -14.25 -1.43 -1.34
N LYS A 125 -15.01 -1.44 -0.24
CA LYS A 125 -16.38 -0.94 -0.20
C LYS A 125 -16.58 -0.03 1.01
N ALA A 126 -17.19 1.13 0.76
CA ALA A 126 -17.57 2.04 1.83
C ALA A 126 -18.57 1.36 2.78
N GLY A 127 -18.40 1.60 4.08
CA GLY A 127 -19.24 1.03 5.11
C GLY A 127 -19.16 1.87 6.39
N LYS A 128 -20.10 1.61 7.29
CA LYS A 128 -20.13 2.14 8.65
C LYS A 128 -20.76 1.08 9.55
N TRP A 129 -20.33 1.02 10.81
CA TRP A 129 -20.87 0.08 11.80
C TRP A 129 -20.78 -1.39 11.37
N PHE A 130 -19.63 -1.79 10.81
CA PHE A 130 -19.39 -3.19 10.43
C PHE A 130 -19.12 -4.04 11.68
N SER A 131 -19.59 -5.29 11.66
CA SER A 131 -19.38 -6.32 12.70
C SER A 131 -18.36 -7.35 12.24
#